data_AF-A0AAX2LHV3-F1
#
_entry.id   AF-A0AAX2LHV3-F1
#
_cell.length_a   1.000
_cell.length_b   1.000
_cell.length_c   1.000
_cell.angle_alpha   90.00
_cell.angle_beta   90.00
_cell.angle_gamma   90.00
#
_symmetry.space_group_name_H-M   'P 1'
#
loop_
_entity.id
_entity.type
_entity.pdbx_description
1 polymer ?
#
loop_
_entity_poly.entity_id
_entity_poly.type
_entity_poly.pdbx_seq_one_letter_code
_entity_poly.pdbx_strand_id
1 'polypeptide(L)'
;MKAIIDKIQKWQITRAKLEIISVLVIIVCGLSVLTLTVSSKASLTYDNGQIKYTGYVLNNRMNGKGKLVYPNGDTYVGDFHKGVFDGEGTFTASTGWSYSGQFKKGQADGKGTLKAKDSKVYKGTFKQGIFQK
;
A
#
# COMPACT_ATOMS: atom_id res chain seq x y z
N MET A 1 -39.14 -10.34 0.41
CA MET A 1 -39.01 -10.42 1.89
C MET A 1 -39.56 -11.74 2.45
N LYS A 2 -40.80 -12.17 2.11
CA LYS A 2 -41.39 -13.45 2.57
C LYS A 2 -40.58 -14.71 2.23
N ALA A 3 -40.01 -14.81 1.02
CA ALA A 3 -39.21 -15.98 0.61
C ALA A 3 -37.87 -16.16 1.37
N ILE A 4 -37.33 -15.08 1.94
CA ILE A 4 -36.12 -15.14 2.79
C ILE A 4 -36.52 -15.59 4.19
N ILE A 5 -37.62 -15.05 4.71
CA ILE A 5 -38.18 -15.39 6.03
C ILE A 5 -38.62 -16.86 6.06
N ASP A 6 -39.22 -17.39 5.00
CA ASP A 6 -39.58 -18.82 4.88
C ASP A 6 -38.35 -19.74 4.85
N LYS A 7 -37.26 -19.31 4.20
CA LYS A 7 -35.97 -20.05 4.23
C LYS A 7 -35.35 -20.05 5.62
N ILE A 8 -35.49 -18.94 6.37
CA ILE A 8 -35.03 -18.81 7.75
C ILE A 8 -35.90 -19.63 8.71
N GLN A 9 -37.23 -19.70 8.51
CA GLN A 9 -38.14 -20.54 9.31
C GLN A 9 -37.94 -22.04 9.10
N LYS A 10 -37.46 -22.48 7.92
CA LYS A 10 -37.04 -23.87 7.69
C LYS A 10 -35.81 -24.28 8.49
N TRP A 11 -34.98 -23.32 8.89
CA TRP A 11 -33.90 -23.57 9.83
C TRP A 11 -34.47 -23.56 11.25
N GLN A 12 -34.49 -24.71 11.90
CA GLN A 12 -34.83 -24.85 13.33
C GLN A 12 -33.73 -24.18 14.19
N ILE A 13 -33.71 -22.85 14.22
CA ILE A 13 -32.78 -22.03 15.03
C ILE A 13 -33.29 -22.06 16.47
N THR A 14 -32.72 -22.97 17.25
CA THR A 14 -32.94 -22.99 18.70
C THR A 14 -32.08 -21.91 19.36
N ARG A 15 -32.50 -21.45 20.54
CA ARG A 15 -31.73 -20.47 21.34
C ARG A 15 -30.26 -20.87 21.49
N ALA A 16 -29.97 -22.15 21.75
CA ALA A 16 -28.61 -22.68 21.85
C ALA A 16 -27.79 -22.51 20.56
N LYS A 17 -28.39 -22.70 19.38
CA LYS A 17 -27.72 -22.44 18.10
C LYS A 17 -27.45 -20.95 17.89
N LEU A 18 -28.34 -20.07 18.36
CA LEU A 18 -28.15 -18.61 18.30
C LEU A 18 -26.97 -18.17 19.19
N GLU A 19 -26.86 -18.73 20.39
CA GLU A 19 -25.72 -18.50 21.31
C GLU A 19 -24.40 -19.03 20.72
N ILE A 20 -24.40 -20.19 20.07
CA ILE A 20 -23.20 -20.70 19.38
C ILE A 20 -22.81 -19.80 18.21
N ILE A 21 -23.78 -19.34 17.40
CA ILE A 21 -23.51 -18.43 16.28
C ILE A 21 -22.95 -17.10 16.78
N SER A 22 -23.49 -16.54 17.87
CA SER A 22 -22.98 -15.28 18.43
C SER A 22 -21.54 -15.44 18.95
N VAL A 23 -21.23 -16.55 19.62
CA VAL A 23 -19.85 -16.86 20.05
C VAL A 23 -18.93 -17.02 18.85
N LEU A 24 -19.35 -17.72 17.80
CA LEU A 24 -18.57 -17.86 16.57
C LEU A 24 -18.31 -16.51 15.88
N VAL A 25 -19.31 -15.62 15.84
CA VAL A 25 -19.15 -14.27 15.29
C VAL A 25 -18.18 -13.45 16.14
N ILE A 26 -18.27 -13.51 17.47
CA ILE A 26 -17.33 -12.82 18.37
C ILE A 26 -15.90 -13.35 18.18
N ILE A 27 -15.73 -14.66 18.04
CA ILE A 27 -14.43 -15.29 17.77
C ILE A 27 -13.89 -14.83 16.41
N VAL A 28 -14.71 -14.80 15.35
CA VAL A 28 -14.31 -14.34 14.01
C VAL A 28 -13.94 -12.86 14.02
N CYS A 29 -14.70 -12.01 14.72
CA CYS A 29 -14.39 -10.59 14.89
C CYS A 29 -13.13 -10.37 15.75
N GLY A 30 -12.93 -11.15 16.81
CA GLY A 30 -11.73 -11.08 17.64
C GLY A 30 -10.47 -11.53 16.88
N LEU A 31 -10.58 -12.60 16.10
CA LEU A 31 -9.50 -13.10 15.24
C LEU A 31 -9.16 -12.11 14.11
N SER A 32 -10.16 -11.42 13.54
CA SER A 32 -9.88 -10.41 12.51
C SER A 32 -9.12 -9.22 13.09
N VAL A 33 -9.42 -8.77 14.31
CA VAL A 33 -8.66 -7.71 15.00
C VAL A 33 -7.21 -8.11 15.26
N LEU A 34 -6.95 -9.38 15.62
CA LEU A 34 -5.59 -9.87 15.87
C LEU A 34 -4.72 -9.92 14.60
N THR A 35 -5.34 -10.06 13.42
CA THR A 35 -4.62 -10.12 12.13
C THR A 35 -4.44 -8.75 11.45
N LEU A 36 -5.16 -7.72 11.89
CA LEU A 36 -5.02 -6.36 11.37
C LEU A 36 -3.75 -5.71 11.92
N THR A 37 -2.65 -5.84 11.18
CA THR A 37 -1.44 -5.07 11.48
C THR A 37 -1.69 -3.61 11.10
N VAL A 38 -2.01 -2.78 12.09
CA VAL A 38 -2.29 -1.35 11.87
C VAL A 38 -0.98 -0.62 11.57
N SER A 39 -0.82 -0.17 10.33
CA SER A 39 0.25 0.76 9.96
C SER A 39 -0.01 2.12 10.59
N SER A 40 0.94 2.62 11.38
CA SER A 40 0.84 3.93 12.05
C SER A 40 1.72 4.96 11.35
N LYS A 41 1.39 6.25 11.43
CA LYS A 41 2.26 7.29 10.86
C LYS A 41 3.47 7.53 11.77
N ALA A 42 4.66 7.46 11.22
CA ALA A 42 5.91 7.75 11.91
C ALA A 42 6.98 8.28 10.94
N SER A 43 8.07 8.79 11.50
CA SER A 43 9.26 9.17 10.75
C SER A 43 10.39 8.18 11.02
N LEU A 44 11.04 7.71 9.96
CA LEU A 44 12.21 6.82 10.05
C LEU A 44 13.43 7.51 9.47
N THR A 45 14.57 7.27 10.08
CA THR A 45 15.87 7.72 9.59
C THR A 45 16.74 6.53 9.24
N TYR A 46 17.43 6.61 8.11
CA TYR A 46 18.39 5.62 7.66
C TYR A 46 19.73 6.31 7.38
N ASP A 47 20.80 5.51 7.27
CA ASP A 47 22.14 5.99 6.92
C ASP A 47 22.62 7.15 7.82
N ASN A 48 22.63 6.93 9.14
CA ASN A 48 22.97 7.92 10.15
C ASN A 48 22.15 9.22 10.09
N GLY A 49 20.90 9.15 9.61
CA GLY A 49 20.01 10.31 9.52
C GLY A 49 20.03 11.04 8.19
N GLN A 50 20.83 10.58 7.22
CA GLN A 50 20.92 11.17 5.89
C GLN A 50 19.66 10.92 5.05
N ILE A 51 19.05 9.75 5.19
CA ILE A 51 17.82 9.39 4.50
C ILE A 51 16.65 9.55 5.47
N LYS A 52 15.66 10.37 5.10
CA LYS A 52 14.49 10.67 5.93
C LYS A 52 13.22 10.15 5.28
N TYR A 53 12.48 9.35 6.01
CA TYR A 53 11.15 8.87 5.65
C TYR A 53 10.09 9.50 6.56
N THR A 54 8.96 9.90 5.98
CA THR A 54 7.76 10.31 6.73
C THR A 54 6.55 9.67 6.07
N GLY A 55 5.81 8.85 6.81
CA GLY A 55 4.66 8.15 6.25
C GLY A 55 4.16 7.05 7.17
N TYR A 56 3.43 6.10 6.59
CA TYR A 56 2.95 4.93 7.31
C TYR A 56 4.08 3.90 7.54
N VAL A 57 4.11 3.32 8.73
CA VAL A 57 5.14 2.38 9.18
C VAL A 57 4.48 1.12 9.71
N LEU A 58 5.06 -0.01 9.33
CA LEU A 58 4.66 -1.34 9.78
C LEU A 58 5.89 -2.14 10.16
N ASN A 59 5.95 -2.68 11.38
CA ASN A 59 7.10 -3.48 11.86
C ASN A 59 8.46 -2.79 11.64
N ASN A 60 8.54 -1.50 11.98
CA ASN A 60 9.73 -0.65 11.80
C ASN A 60 10.22 -0.52 10.34
N ARG A 61 9.32 -0.69 9.37
CA ARG A 61 9.59 -0.52 7.93
C ARG A 61 8.57 0.39 7.28
N MET A 62 9.00 1.11 6.25
CA MET A 62 8.12 1.93 5.41
C MET A 62 7.03 1.05 4.79
N ASN A 63 5.76 1.43 4.94
CA ASN A 63 4.63 0.64 4.46
C ASN A 63 3.42 1.54 4.22
N GLY A 64 2.73 1.43 3.09
CA GLY A 64 1.66 2.34 2.69
C GLY A 64 2.20 3.67 2.17
N LYS A 65 1.39 4.73 2.20
CA LYS A 65 1.76 6.04 1.64
C LYS A 65 2.86 6.72 2.47
N GLY A 66 3.85 7.29 1.80
CA GLY A 66 4.88 8.08 2.46
C GLY A 66 5.72 8.93 1.52
N LYS A 67 6.65 9.66 2.11
CA LYS A 67 7.68 10.46 1.44
C LYS A 67 9.05 10.01 1.93
N LEU A 68 9.94 9.68 1.01
CA LEU A 68 11.35 9.39 1.25
C LEU A 68 12.20 10.49 0.62
N VAL A 69 13.17 11.00 1.37
CA VAL A 69 14.12 12.02 0.94
C VAL A 69 15.53 11.47 1.10
N TYR A 70 16.28 11.45 0.01
CA TYR A 70 17.68 11.04 -0.03
C TYR A 70 18.62 12.24 0.18
N PRO A 71 19.87 12.01 0.64
CA PRO A 71 20.83 13.07 0.88
C PRO A 71 21.22 13.84 -0.40
N ASN A 72 21.15 13.18 -1.56
CA ASN A 72 21.39 13.81 -2.87
C ASN A 72 20.23 14.69 -3.36
N GLY A 73 19.17 14.84 -2.57
CA GLY A 73 17.97 15.61 -2.92
C GLY A 73 16.93 14.83 -3.73
N ASP A 74 17.19 13.57 -4.08
CA ASP A 74 16.17 12.72 -4.71
C ASP A 74 15.02 12.50 -3.73
N THR A 75 13.80 12.49 -4.26
CA THR A 75 12.60 12.28 -3.47
C THR A 75 11.68 11.24 -4.11
N TYR A 76 11.04 10.44 -3.26
CA TYR A 76 9.96 9.57 -3.66
C TYR A 76 8.73 9.86 -2.81
N VAL A 77 7.58 10.01 -3.46
CA VAL A 77 6.28 10.15 -2.81
C VAL A 77 5.33 9.12 -3.40
N GLY A 78 4.86 8.17 -2.60
CA GLY A 78 4.06 7.07 -3.13
C GLY A 78 3.80 5.95 -2.15
N ASP A 79 3.39 4.81 -2.69
CA ASP A 79 3.16 3.57 -1.95
C ASP A 79 4.46 2.84 -1.65
N PHE A 80 4.56 2.36 -0.42
CA PHE A 80 5.63 1.50 0.05
C PHE A 80 5.07 0.14 0.46
N HIS A 81 5.80 -0.92 0.15
CA HIS A 81 5.53 -2.24 0.72
C HIS A 81 6.82 -2.84 1.25
N LYS A 82 6.84 -3.21 2.54
CA LYS A 82 7.99 -3.84 3.20
C LYS A 82 9.32 -3.07 3.01
N GLY A 83 9.28 -1.74 2.95
CA GLY A 83 10.47 -0.89 2.81
C GLY A 83 10.87 -0.52 1.38
N VAL A 84 10.18 -0.99 0.35
CA VAL A 84 10.47 -0.66 -1.06
C VAL A 84 9.30 0.07 -1.71
N PHE A 85 9.57 0.81 -2.80
CA PHE A 85 8.52 1.41 -3.62
C PHE A 85 7.71 0.30 -4.30
N ASP A 86 6.40 0.28 -4.05
CA ASP A 86 5.52 -0.76 -4.57
C ASP A 86 4.08 -0.23 -4.61
N GLY A 87 3.54 -0.05 -5.81
CA GLY A 87 2.28 0.65 -6.05
C GLY A 87 2.47 1.97 -6.80
N GLU A 88 1.55 2.92 -6.61
CA GLU A 88 1.57 4.20 -7.33
C GLU A 88 2.45 5.21 -6.60
N GLY A 89 3.32 5.89 -7.35
CA GLY A 89 4.21 6.89 -6.77
C GLY A 89 4.80 7.85 -7.79
N THR A 90 5.56 8.81 -7.27
CA THR A 90 6.34 9.75 -8.05
C THR A 90 7.76 9.81 -7.49
N PHE A 91 8.72 9.47 -8.33
CA PHE A 91 10.14 9.68 -8.08
C PHE A 91 10.58 10.98 -8.75
N THR A 92 11.23 11.87 -8.01
CA THR A 92 11.81 13.11 -8.52
C THR A 92 13.30 13.08 -8.24
N ALA A 93 14.10 13.05 -9.30
CA ALA A 93 15.54 13.15 -9.16
C ALA A 93 15.95 14.61 -8.98
N SER A 94 16.92 14.87 -8.12
CA SER A 94 17.55 16.20 -7.98
C SER A 94 18.22 16.66 -9.27
N THR A 95 18.56 15.73 -10.17
CA THR A 95 19.11 16.02 -11.50
C THR A 95 18.10 16.59 -12.49
N GLY A 96 16.80 16.59 -12.15
CA GLY A 96 15.74 17.28 -12.88
C GLY A 96 14.80 16.39 -13.69
N TRP A 97 15.00 15.07 -13.72
CA TRP A 97 14.02 14.14 -14.28
C TRP A 97 13.05 13.64 -13.21
N SER A 98 11.85 13.24 -13.62
CA SER A 98 10.85 12.66 -12.73
C SER A 98 10.08 11.54 -13.41
N TYR A 99 9.66 10.54 -12.63
CA TYR A 99 8.77 9.48 -13.07
C TYR A 99 7.54 9.44 -12.17
N SER A 100 6.35 9.38 -12.76
CA SER A 100 5.09 9.23 -12.05
C SER A 100 4.30 8.06 -12.62
N GLY A 101 3.95 7.09 -11.78
CA GLY A 101 3.23 5.89 -12.19
C GLY A 101 3.49 4.71 -11.28
N GLN A 102 3.39 3.51 -11.86
CA GLN A 102 3.46 2.25 -11.14
C GLN A 102 4.90 1.83 -10.84
N PHE A 103 5.11 1.39 -9.61
CA PHE A 103 6.36 0.82 -9.13
C PHE A 103 6.15 -0.60 -8.65
N LYS A 104 7.16 -1.44 -8.86
CA LYS A 104 7.23 -2.80 -8.31
C LYS A 104 8.66 -3.08 -7.89
N LYS A 105 8.84 -3.52 -6.63
CA LYS A 105 10.17 -3.81 -6.06
C LYS A 105 11.19 -2.68 -6.27
N GLY A 106 10.76 -1.42 -6.15
CA GLY A 106 11.64 -0.26 -6.30
C GLY A 106 11.86 0.24 -7.74
N GLN A 107 11.31 -0.44 -8.75
CA GLN A 107 11.51 -0.08 -10.16
C GLN A 107 10.20 0.39 -10.80
N ALA A 108 10.29 1.31 -11.75
CA ALA A 108 9.15 1.66 -12.60
C ALA A 108 8.68 0.42 -13.39
N ASP A 109 7.46 -0.03 -13.12
CA ASP A 109 6.88 -1.25 -13.68
C ASP A 109 5.37 -1.08 -13.77
N GLY A 110 4.86 -1.04 -14.99
CA GLY A 110 3.48 -0.71 -15.31
C GLY A 110 3.34 0.63 -16.03
N LYS A 111 2.14 1.21 -15.97
CA LYS A 111 1.85 2.47 -16.67
C LYS A 111 2.44 3.67 -15.94
N GLY A 112 3.05 4.59 -16.68
CA GLY A 112 3.60 5.81 -16.09
C GLY A 112 3.98 6.87 -17.10
N THR A 113 4.49 7.98 -16.56
CA THR A 113 5.01 9.13 -17.29
C THR A 113 6.40 9.46 -16.77
N LEU A 114 7.41 9.34 -17.62
CA LEU A 114 8.76 9.86 -17.37
C LEU A 114 8.89 11.25 -18.01
N LYS A 115 9.23 12.25 -17.22
CA LYS A 115 9.67 13.57 -17.69
C LYS A 115 11.19 13.61 -17.57
N ALA A 116 11.87 13.65 -18.70
CA ALA A 116 13.32 13.78 -18.77
C ALA A 116 13.75 15.24 -18.52
N LYS A 117 15.03 15.42 -18.21
CA LYS A 117 15.63 16.74 -17.94
C LYS A 117 15.52 17.70 -19.13
N ASP A 118 15.54 17.17 -20.36
CA ASP A 118 15.38 17.92 -21.60
C ASP A 118 13.90 18.20 -21.95
N SER A 119 13.00 18.10 -20.97
CA SER A 119 11.55 18.27 -21.11
C SER A 119 10.86 17.26 -22.03
N LYS A 120 11.57 16.22 -22.50
CA LYS A 120 10.90 15.10 -23.21
C LYS A 120 10.01 14.34 -22.24
N VAL A 121 8.83 13.98 -22.72
CA VAL A 121 7.83 13.25 -21.94
C VAL A 121 7.57 11.90 -22.60
N TYR A 122 7.82 10.84 -21.85
CA TYR A 122 7.56 9.46 -22.26
C TYR A 122 6.38 8.94 -21.46
N LYS A 123 5.25 8.72 -22.14
CA LYS A 123 4.04 8.15 -21.54
C LYS A 123 3.82 6.76 -22.12
N GLY A 124 3.64 5.77 -21.26
CA GLY A 124 3.38 4.40 -21.69
C GLY A 124 3.72 3.39 -20.62
N THR A 125 4.03 2.17 -21.06
CA THR A 125 4.35 1.06 -20.17
C THR A 125 5.85 1.00 -19.92
N PHE A 126 6.22 0.80 -18.67
CA PHE A 126 7.59 0.57 -18.21
C PHE A 126 7.68 -0.86 -17.68
N LYS A 127 8.81 -1.51 -17.88
CA LYS A 127 9.11 -2.81 -17.31
C LYS A 127 10.52 -2.78 -16.75
N GLN A 128 10.64 -2.94 -15.44
CA GLN A 128 11.93 -2.92 -14.73
C GLN A 128 12.75 -1.65 -15.03
N GLY A 129 12.09 -0.49 -15.12
CA GLY A 129 12.71 0.79 -15.44
C GLY A 129 12.85 1.11 -16.93
N ILE A 130 12.55 0.16 -17.84
CA ILE A 130 12.74 0.33 -19.28
C ILE A 130 11.39 0.65 -19.95
N PHE A 131 11.33 1.74 -20.70
CA PHE A 131 10.16 2.13 -21.50
C PHE A 131 9.90 1.13 -22.66
N GLN A 132 8.67 0.62 -22.77
CA GLN A 132 8.31 -0.47 -23.70
C GLN A 132 7.60 -0.02 -25.00
N LYS A 133 7.31 1.28 -25.15
CA LYS A 133 6.47 1.89 -26.22
C LYS A 133 5.00 1.47 -26.19
#